data_AF-A0A418EAT4-F1
#
_entry.id   AF-A0A418EAT4-F1
#
_cell.length_a   1.000
_cell.length_b   1.000
_cell.length_c   1.000
_cell.angle_alpha   90.00
_cell.angle_beta   90.00
_cell.angle_gamma   90.00
#
_symmetry.space_group_name_H-M   'P 1'
#
loop_
_entity.id
_entity.type
_entity.pdbx_description
1 polymer ?
#
loop_
_entity_poly.entity_id
_entity_poly.type
_entity_poly.pdbx_seq_one_letter_code
_entity_poly.pdbx_strand_id
1 'polypeptide(L)' 'FPSPRTAAKDEFALECGICYAHRLDDRIPDRVCDSANCARSFHGSCLLEWLQAIPTSRKSFGTVFGSCPYCREPISAKGL' A
#
# COMPACT_ATOMS: atom_id res chain seq x y z
N PHE A 1 -3.54 -34.15 -18.80
CA PHE A 1 -3.62 -32.68 -19.01
C PHE A 1 -4.35 -32.10 -17.80
N PRO A 2 -3.77 -31.17 -17.02
CA PRO A 2 -4.51 -30.55 -15.93
C PRO A 2 -5.50 -29.54 -16.52
N SER A 3 -6.74 -29.57 -16.04
CA SER A 3 -7.83 -28.74 -16.55
C SER A 3 -7.66 -27.27 -16.15
N PRO A 4 -7.79 -26.31 -17.09
CA PRO A 4 -7.74 -24.89 -16.78
C PRO A 4 -9.12 -24.42 -16.30
N ARG A 5 -9.37 -24.34 -14.98
CA ARG A 5 -10.52 -23.56 -14.47
C ARG A 5 -10.60 -23.23 -12.97
N THR A 6 -9.47 -23.02 -12.31
CA THR A 6 -9.45 -22.35 -10.99
C THR A 6 -8.49 -21.16 -10.90
N ALA A 7 -7.90 -20.71 -12.01
CA ALA A 7 -7.01 -19.54 -12.06
C ALA A 7 -7.72 -18.19 -12.28
N ALA A 8 -9.05 -18.11 -12.16
CA ALA A 8 -9.82 -16.95 -12.68
C ALA A 8 -10.11 -15.83 -11.65
N LYS A 9 -9.52 -15.84 -10.45
CA LYS A 9 -9.83 -14.82 -9.43
C LYS A 9 -8.61 -14.24 -8.71
N ASP A 10 -7.45 -14.85 -8.87
CA ASP A 10 -6.22 -14.49 -8.16
C ASP A 10 -5.33 -13.55 -8.98
N GLU A 11 -5.41 -13.61 -10.31
CA GLU A 11 -4.50 -12.92 -11.24
C GLU A 11 -4.68 -11.38 -11.30
N PHE A 12 -5.71 -10.83 -10.63
CA PHE A 12 -6.00 -9.39 -10.60
C PHE A 12 -6.11 -8.80 -9.19
N ALA A 13 -5.75 -9.55 -8.17
CA ALA A 13 -5.74 -9.02 -6.81
C ALA A 13 -4.66 -7.93 -6.71
N LEU A 14 -5.08 -6.67 -6.53
CA LEU A 14 -4.12 -5.58 -6.25
C LEU A 14 -3.38 -5.93 -4.96
N GLU A 15 -2.07 -6.10 -5.07
CA GLU A 15 -1.19 -6.44 -3.95
C GLU A 15 -0.68 -5.16 -3.27
N CYS A 16 -0.42 -5.26 -1.98
CA CYS A 16 0.26 -4.20 -1.25
C CYS A 16 1.72 -4.10 -1.70
N GLY A 17 2.17 -2.91 -2.07
CA GLY A 17 3.55 -2.66 -2.48
C GLY A 17 4.60 -2.82 -1.36
N ILE A 18 4.22 -3.14 -0.13
CA ILE A 18 5.15 -3.34 1.00
C ILE A 18 5.19 -4.81 1.42
N CYS A 19 4.04 -5.41 1.73
CA CYS A 19 3.97 -6.79 2.22
C CYS A 19 3.67 -7.82 1.12
N TYR A 20 3.40 -7.38 -0.11
CA TYR A 20 3.05 -8.24 -1.26
C TYR A 20 1.83 -9.15 -1.04
N ALA A 21 1.01 -8.85 -0.03
CA ALA A 21 -0.25 -9.55 0.21
C ALA A 21 -1.42 -8.72 -0.32
N HIS A 22 -2.45 -9.40 -0.84
CA HIS A 22 -3.73 -8.77 -1.14
C HIS A 22 -4.52 -8.47 0.15
N ARG A 23 -4.49 -9.39 1.13
CA ARG A 23 -5.18 -9.23 2.42
C ARG A 23 -4.20 -9.27 3.60
N LEU A 24 -4.37 -8.33 4.51
CA LEU A 24 -3.72 -8.30 5.82
C LEU A 24 -4.78 -7.93 6.86
N ASP A 25 -5.09 -8.85 7.79
CA ASP A 25 -6.18 -8.68 8.78
C ASP A 25 -7.51 -8.24 8.15
N ASP A 26 -7.92 -8.92 7.07
CA ASP A 26 -9.09 -8.62 6.24
C ASP A 26 -9.10 -7.22 5.59
N ARG A 27 -8.00 -6.46 5.67
CA ARG A 27 -7.82 -5.21 4.94
C ARG A 27 -7.15 -5.47 3.59
N ILE A 28 -7.60 -4.70 2.60
CA ILE A 28 -7.03 -4.67 1.24
C ILE A 28 -6.13 -3.43 1.09
N PRO A 29 -5.26 -3.37 0.07
CA PRO A 29 -4.42 -2.20 -0.15
C PRO A 29 -5.22 -1.04 -0.77
N ASP A 30 -5.98 -0.32 0.07
CA ASP A 30 -6.82 0.81 -0.35
C ASP A 30 -6.05 2.13 -0.51
N ARG A 31 -4.82 2.23 0.03
CA ARG A 31 -4.00 3.43 -0.08
C ARG A 31 -3.20 3.42 -1.35
N VAL A 32 -3.60 4.24 -2.32
CA VAL A 32 -2.92 4.38 -3.60
C VAL A 32 -2.05 5.63 -3.58
N CYS A 33 -0.83 5.54 -4.12
CA CYS A 33 0.02 6.71 -4.32
C CYS A 33 -0.64 7.70 -5.30
N ASP A 34 -0.66 8.99 -4.93
CA ASP A 34 -1.30 10.06 -5.71
C ASP A 34 -0.64 10.34 -7.06
N SER A 35 0.61 9.92 -7.25
CA SER A 35 1.31 10.06 -8.52
C SER A 35 0.73 9.13 -9.58
N ALA A 36 0.22 9.70 -10.66
CA ALA A 36 -0.35 8.96 -11.80
C ALA A 36 0.67 8.02 -12.46
N ASN A 37 1.97 8.34 -12.38
CA ASN A 37 3.04 7.50 -12.92
C ASN A 37 3.44 6.35 -11.97
N CYS A 38 2.98 6.37 -10.72
CA CYS A 38 3.27 5.34 -9.73
C CYS A 38 2.05 4.43 -9.47
N ALA A 39 0.93 5.02 -9.07
CA ALA A 39 -0.34 4.35 -8.77
C ALA A 39 -0.23 3.07 -7.90
N ARG A 40 0.82 2.95 -7.08
CA ARG A 40 1.07 1.76 -6.26
C ARG A 40 0.13 1.75 -5.07
N SER A 41 -0.48 0.59 -4.80
CA SER A 41 -1.43 0.37 -3.71
C SER A 41 -0.74 -0.21 -2.46
N PHE A 42 -1.19 0.18 -1.27
CA PHE A 42 -0.66 -0.22 0.02
C PHE A 42 -1.79 -0.45 1.02
N HIS A 43 -1.60 -1.37 1.97
CA HIS A 43 -2.42 -1.37 3.18
C HIS A 43 -2.13 -0.10 3.98
N GLY A 44 -3.17 0.44 4.62
CA GLY A 44 -3.03 1.60 5.49
C GLY A 44 -2.01 1.37 6.62
N SER A 45 -2.02 0.19 7.24
CA SER A 45 -1.07 -0.21 8.29
C SER A 45 0.36 -0.29 7.77
N CYS A 46 0.60 -1.01 6.67
CA CYS A 46 1.94 -1.14 6.09
C CYS A 46 2.53 0.22 5.73
N LEU A 47 1.73 1.10 5.09
CA LEU A 47 2.20 2.43 4.71
C LEU A 47 2.45 3.30 5.95
N LEU A 48 1.59 3.21 6.97
CA LEU A 48 1.77 3.95 8.22
C LEU A 48 3.07 3.55 8.93
N GLU A 49 3.30 2.25 9.11
CA GLU A 49 4.53 1.73 9.73
C GLU A 49 5.78 2.16 8.95
N TRP A 50 5.74 2.03 7.63
CA TRP A 50 6.81 2.49 6.75
C TRP A 50 7.12 3.97 6.95
N LEU A 51 6.10 4.83 6.89
CA LEU A 51 6.28 6.27 7.05
C LEU A 51 6.76 6.62 8.46
N GLN A 52 6.32 5.92 9.51
CA GLN A 52 6.78 6.14 10.88
C GLN A 52 8.25 5.76 11.10
N ALA A 53 8.79 4.83 10.32
CA ALA A 53 10.20 4.42 10.37
C ALA A 53 11.15 5.43 9.71
N ILE A 54 10.63 6.40 8.94
CA ILE A 54 11.44 7.40 8.24
C ILE A 54 11.62 8.65 9.14
N PRO A 55 12.88 9.05 9.48
CA PRO A 55 13.13 10.18 10.37
C PRO A 55 12.61 11.53 9.87
N THR A 56 12.48 11.70 8.56
CA THR A 56 12.01 12.95 7.93
C THR A 56 10.49 13.02 7.80
N SER A 57 9.76 11.97 8.19
CA SER A 57 8.30 11.97 8.14
C SER A 57 7.72 12.95 9.17
N ARG A 58 6.64 13.62 8.77
CA ARG A 58 5.94 14.60 9.60
C ARG A 58 4.62 14.00 10.07
N LYS A 59 4.28 14.21 11.33
CA LYS A 59 2.97 13.80 11.89
C LYS A 59 2.13 15.05 12.14
N SER A 60 0.89 15.05 11.70
CA SER A 60 -0.05 16.15 11.93
C SER A 60 -1.48 15.62 11.96
N PHE A 61 -2.26 15.96 12.99
CA PHE A 61 -3.66 15.56 13.17
C PHE A 61 -3.94 14.07 12.88
N GLY A 62 -3.12 13.17 13.46
CA GLY A 62 -3.26 11.72 13.26
C GLY A 62 -2.87 11.21 11.87
N THR A 63 -2.34 12.06 11.00
CA THR A 63 -1.84 11.70 9.66
C THR A 63 -0.32 11.78 9.64
N VAL A 64 0.34 10.79 9.05
CA VAL A 64 1.79 10.77 8.81
C VAL A 64 2.04 11.07 7.34
N PHE A 65 2.92 12.02 7.07
CA PHE A 65 3.31 12.48 5.74
C PHE A 65 4.78 12.13 5.49
N GLY A 66 5.08 11.62 4.31
CA GLY A 66 6.45 11.34 3.90
C GLY A 66 6.53 11.04 2.40
N SER A 67 7.43 10.15 2.01
CA SER A 67 7.69 9.82 0.61
C SER A 67 7.24 8.41 0.27
N CYS A 68 6.62 8.24 -0.90
CA CYS A 68 6.24 6.95 -1.46
C CYS A 68 7.48 6.04 -1.59
N PRO A 69 7.42 4.76 -1.15
CA PRO A 69 8.56 3.84 -1.25
C PRO A 69 9.01 3.54 -2.68
N TYR A 70 8.18 3.84 -3.69
CA TYR A 70 8.45 3.54 -5.10
C TYR A 70 8.92 4.76 -5.88
N CYS A 71 8.09 5.81 -5.97
CA CYS A 71 8.39 7.00 -6.78
C CYS A 71 8.97 8.17 -5.98
N ARG A 72 9.02 8.07 -4.64
CA ARG A 72 9.48 9.12 -3.71
C ARG A 72 8.62 10.40 -3.68
N GLU A 73 7.56 10.48 -4.47
CA GLU A 73 6.59 11.58 -4.39
C GLU A 73 5.85 11.57 -3.04
N PRO A 74 5.32 12.73 -2.61
CA PRO A 74 4.62 12.86 -1.34
C PRO A 74 3.47 11.86 -1.23
N ILE A 75 3.34 11.22 -0.07
CA ILE A 75 2.21 10.36 0.28
C ILE A 75 1.88 10.50 1.77
N SER A 76 0.66 10.15 2.16
CA SER A 76 0.24 10.17 3.55
C SER A 76 -0.52 8.91 3.97
N ALA A 77 -0.42 8.57 5.25
CA ALA A 77 -1.19 7.51 5.88
C ALA A 77 -1.85 8.04 7.16
N LYS A 78 -3.12 7.68 7.38
CA LYS A 78 -3.83 8.00 8.62
C LYS A 78 -3.56 6.93 9.67
N GLY A 79 -3.15 7.34 10.85
CA GLY A 79 -3.21 6.50 12.05
C GLY A 79 -4.66 6.23 12.44
N LEU A 80 -4.90 5.04 13.00
CA LEU A 80 -6.15 4.70 13.69
C LEU A 80 -6.24 5.45 15.02
#